data_AF-A0A2U1LWE9-F1
#
_entry.id   AF-A0A2U1LWE9-F1
#
_cell.length_a   1.000
_cell.length_b   1.000
_cell.length_c   1.000
_cell.angle_alpha   90.00
_cell.angle_beta   90.00
_cell.angle_gamma   90.00
#
_symmetry.space_group_name_H-M   'P 1'
#
loop_
_entity.id
_entity.type
_entity.pdbx_description
1 polymer ?
#
loop_
_entity_poly.entity_id
_entity_poly.type
_entity_poly.pdbx_seq_one_letter_code
_entity_poly.pdbx_strand_id
1 'polypeptide(L)'
;MLPIGIGMIRYRDTCADAMRFFKDKGPINGKVEACQKLLQVDCTEVLPHEVKGDRSKSALFDGCRLASSLKKMKREDMWKITSQVWIEMLAYAATHCRGFHHEQQLRKGGEFLTHVWLLMAHLGITEQFQVYQGHARARLNVS
;
A
#
# COMPACT_ATOMS: atom_id res chain seq x y z
N MET A 1 10.13 0.34 11.85
CA MET A 1 10.02 0.27 10.39
C MET A 1 9.41 -1.07 10.00
N LEU A 2 8.59 -1.10 8.95
CA LEU A 2 7.96 -2.34 8.47
C LEU A 2 9.05 -3.39 8.14
N PRO A 3 8.78 -4.69 8.37
CA PRO A 3 9.74 -5.73 8.01
C PRO A 3 10.12 -5.62 6.54
N ILE A 4 11.39 -5.89 6.22
CA ILE A 4 11.88 -5.98 4.84
C ILE A 4 11.18 -7.18 4.19
N GLY A 5 9.98 -6.94 3.66
CA GLY A 5 9.22 -7.95 2.92
C GLY A 5 9.80 -8.16 1.53
N ILE A 6 9.08 -8.91 0.71
CA ILE A 6 9.44 -9.16 -0.70
C ILE A 6 9.29 -7.92 -1.61
N GLY A 7 9.15 -6.71 -1.04
CA GLY A 7 8.97 -5.46 -1.78
C GLY A 7 10.11 -5.15 -2.74
N MET A 8 11.37 -5.37 -2.30
CA MET A 8 12.54 -5.18 -3.17
C MET A 8 12.56 -6.16 -4.35
N ILE A 9 12.15 -7.41 -4.14
CA ILE A 9 12.04 -8.42 -5.21
C ILE A 9 10.96 -7.99 -6.20
N ARG A 10 9.77 -7.63 -5.71
CA ARG A 10 8.68 -7.14 -6.57
C ARG A 10 9.08 -5.92 -7.38
N TYR A 11 9.78 -4.96 -6.77
CA TYR A 11 10.26 -3.76 -7.46
C TYR A 11 11.24 -4.12 -8.58
N ARG A 12 12.29 -4.89 -8.26
CA ARG A 12 13.31 -5.31 -9.22
C ARG A 12 12.69 -6.06 -10.40
N ASP A 13 11.80 -7.00 -10.13
CA ASP A 13 11.14 -7.80 -11.14
C ASP A 13 10.20 -6.95 -12.01
N THR A 14 9.47 -6.01 -11.40
CA THR A 14 8.59 -5.08 -12.12
C THR A 14 9.40 -4.18 -13.07
N CYS A 15 10.54 -3.66 -12.61
CA CYS A 15 11.44 -2.90 -13.46
C CYS A 15 12.00 -3.74 -14.61
N ALA A 16 12.41 -4.98 -14.34
CA ALA A 16 12.92 -5.90 -15.37
C ALA A 16 11.88 -6.18 -16.45
N ASP A 17 10.63 -6.46 -16.07
CA ASP A 17 9.55 -6.70 -17.03
C ASP A 17 9.19 -5.42 -17.80
N ALA A 18 9.20 -4.25 -17.16
CA ALA A 18 8.94 -2.98 -17.84
C ALA A 18 10.02 -2.68 -18.87
N MET A 19 11.30 -2.89 -18.54
CA MET A 19 12.41 -2.72 -19.48
C MET A 19 12.30 -3.66 -20.68
N ARG A 20 11.94 -4.94 -20.46
CA ARG A 20 11.70 -5.91 -21.55
C ARG A 20 10.55 -5.46 -22.44
N PHE A 21 9.41 -5.13 -21.85
CA PHE A 21 8.21 -4.69 -22.57
C PHE A 21 8.50 -3.50 -23.49
N PHE A 22 9.23 -2.50 -22.99
CA PHE A 22 9.53 -1.29 -23.77
C PHE A 22 10.67 -1.48 -24.77
N LYS A 23 11.60 -2.41 -24.55
CA LYS A 23 12.61 -2.78 -25.54
C LYS A 23 11.98 -3.35 -26.81
N ASP A 24 10.93 -4.15 -26.65
CA ASP A 24 10.24 -4.82 -27.77
C ASP A 24 9.29 -3.87 -28.54
N LYS A 25 8.87 -2.76 -27.93
CA LYS A 25 7.88 -1.80 -28.49
C LYS A 25 8.49 -0.55 -29.13
N GLY A 26 9.82 -0.52 -29.29
CA GLY A 26 10.56 0.59 -29.90
C GLY A 26 10.67 1.84 -29.01
N PRO A 27 11.23 2.95 -29.51
CA PRO A 27 11.39 4.19 -28.75
C PRO A 27 10.03 4.74 -28.29
N ILE A 28 10.03 5.37 -27.12
CA ILE A 28 8.84 5.92 -26.47
C ILE A 28 9.07 7.38 -26.16
N ASN A 29 8.21 8.25 -26.69
CA ASN A 29 8.31 9.69 -26.55
C ASN A 29 7.48 10.18 -25.35
N GLY A 30 7.82 9.66 -24.17
CA GLY A 30 7.32 10.15 -22.88
C GLY A 30 6.28 9.27 -22.19
N LYS A 31 5.82 9.74 -21.04
CA LYS A 31 5.02 8.95 -20.08
C LYS A 31 3.63 8.58 -20.62
N VAL A 32 2.99 9.48 -21.36
CA VAL A 32 1.64 9.26 -21.89
C VAL A 32 1.62 8.10 -22.88
N GLU A 33 2.56 8.08 -23.83
CA GLU A 33 2.69 6.99 -24.80
C GLU A 33 3.04 5.67 -24.10
N ALA A 34 3.94 5.69 -23.11
CA ALA A 34 4.27 4.52 -22.30
C ALA A 34 3.03 3.92 -21.63
N CYS A 35 2.21 4.76 -20.98
CA CYS A 35 0.97 4.34 -20.33
C CYS A 35 -0.05 3.80 -21.33
N GLN A 36 -0.20 4.44 -22.50
CA GLN A 36 -1.10 3.94 -23.54
C GLN A 36 -0.67 2.57 -24.06
N LYS A 37 0.62 2.36 -24.35
CA LYS A 37 1.15 1.06 -24.77
C LYS A 37 0.93 -0.02 -23.72
N LEU A 38 1.13 0.29 -22.44
CA LEU A 38 0.89 -0.63 -21.33
C LEU A 38 -0.60 -1.02 -21.20
N LEU A 39 -1.51 -0.06 -21.37
CA LEU A 39 -2.96 -0.28 -21.26
C LEU A 39 -3.55 -1.01 -22.49
N GLN A 40 -2.84 -1.06 -23.61
CA GLN A 40 -3.25 -1.82 -24.80
C GLN A 40 -3.02 -3.33 -24.66
N VAL A 41 -2.21 -3.78 -23.70
CA VAL A 41 -1.97 -5.20 -23.47
C VAL A 41 -3.24 -5.81 -22.90
N ASP A 42 -3.86 -6.73 -23.64
CA ASP A 42 -5.02 -7.43 -23.14
C ASP A 42 -4.60 -8.36 -21.98
N CYS A 43 -5.06 -8.01 -20.79
CA CYS A 43 -4.82 -8.76 -19.56
C CYS A 43 -6.13 -9.42 -19.07
N THR A 44 -7.14 -9.56 -19.93
CA THR A 44 -8.47 -10.09 -19.57
C THR A 44 -8.60 -11.59 -19.79
N GLU A 45 -7.93 -12.17 -20.77
CA GLU A 45 -8.03 -13.61 -21.09
C GLU A 45 -7.09 -14.49 -20.26
N VAL A 46 -5.92 -13.98 -19.86
CA VAL A 46 -4.94 -14.73 -19.06
C VAL A 46 -4.44 -13.89 -17.89
N LEU A 47 -4.45 -14.44 -16.68
CA LEU A 47 -4.01 -13.70 -15.50
C LEU A 47 -2.47 -13.57 -15.55
N PRO A 48 -1.89 -12.38 -15.28
CA PRO A 48 -0.44 -12.20 -15.30
C PRO A 48 0.36 -13.18 -14.44
N HIS A 49 -0.23 -13.66 -13.34
CA HIS A 49 0.40 -14.66 -12.48
C HIS A 49 0.41 -16.07 -13.10
N GLU A 50 -0.52 -16.40 -14.00
CA GLU A 50 -0.57 -17.68 -14.71
C GLU A 50 0.50 -17.76 -15.80
N VAL A 51 0.70 -16.67 -16.56
CA VAL A 51 1.73 -16.58 -17.62
C VAL A 51 3.14 -16.70 -17.05
N LYS A 52 3.31 -16.12 -15.87
CA LYS A 52 4.62 -15.89 -15.26
C LYS A 52 5.03 -17.00 -14.30
N GLY A 53 4.06 -17.65 -13.67
CA GLY A 53 4.27 -18.61 -12.59
C GLY A 53 5.13 -18.02 -11.47
N ASP A 54 5.88 -18.88 -10.79
CA ASP A 54 6.79 -18.46 -9.71
C ASP A 54 8.12 -17.84 -10.18
N ARG A 55 8.31 -17.65 -11.49
CA ARG A 55 9.58 -17.17 -12.06
C ARG A 55 9.86 -15.68 -11.80
N SER A 56 8.84 -14.88 -11.52
CA SER A 56 9.00 -13.47 -11.18
C SER A 56 7.85 -13.01 -10.27
N LYS A 57 8.09 -11.99 -9.45
CA LYS A 57 7.12 -11.36 -8.53
C LYS A 57 6.74 -9.92 -8.94
N SER A 58 7.16 -9.46 -10.13
CA SER A 58 6.63 -8.30 -10.86
C SER A 58 5.11 -8.09 -10.77
N ALA A 59 4.70 -6.84 -10.59
CA ALA A 59 3.30 -6.41 -10.54
C ALA A 59 2.88 -5.59 -11.77
N LEU A 60 3.70 -5.57 -12.84
CA LEU A 60 3.51 -4.67 -13.98
C LEU A 60 2.13 -4.84 -14.64
N PHE A 61 1.82 -6.05 -15.09
CA PHE A 61 0.59 -6.33 -15.81
C PHE A 61 -0.63 -6.45 -14.89
N ASP A 62 -0.46 -6.86 -13.63
CA ASP A 62 -1.52 -6.76 -12.62
C ASP A 62 -1.92 -5.29 -12.39
N GLY A 63 -0.93 -4.39 -12.34
CA GLY A 63 -1.14 -2.95 -12.28
C GLY A 63 -1.85 -2.40 -13.51
N CYS A 64 -1.48 -2.85 -14.72
CA CYS A 64 -2.16 -2.47 -15.96
C CYS A 64 -3.62 -2.93 -15.97
N ARG A 65 -3.88 -4.17 -15.55
CA ARG A 65 -5.25 -4.71 -15.42
C ARG A 65 -6.08 -3.90 -14.43
N LEU A 66 -5.53 -3.61 -13.24
CA LEU A 66 -6.19 -2.77 -12.25
C LEU A 66 -6.51 -1.38 -12.82
N ALA A 67 -5.55 -0.74 -13.48
CA ALA A 67 -5.73 0.57 -14.11
C ALA A 67 -6.83 0.54 -15.18
N SER A 68 -6.86 -0.51 -16.02
CA SER A 68 -7.91 -0.71 -17.02
C SER A 68 -9.29 -0.91 -16.39
N SER A 69 -9.38 -1.67 -15.30
CA SER A 69 -10.65 -1.85 -14.55
C SER A 69 -11.12 -0.55 -13.92
N LEU A 70 -10.23 0.20 -13.26
CA LEU A 70 -10.55 1.50 -12.65
C LEU A 70 -11.00 2.53 -13.70
N LYS A 71 -10.38 2.55 -14.89
CA LYS A 71 -10.75 3.45 -15.99
C LYS A 71 -12.15 3.19 -16.55
N LYS A 72 -12.67 1.96 -16.41
CA LYS A 72 -14.03 1.58 -16.85
C LYS A 72 -15.12 1.95 -15.83
N MET A 73 -14.75 2.35 -14.61
CA MET A 73 -15.70 2.72 -13.56
C MET A 73 -16.14 4.18 -13.67
N LYS A 74 -17.26 4.51 -13.02
CA LYS A 74 -17.61 5.92 -12.78
C LYS A 74 -16.55 6.55 -11.88
N ARG A 75 -16.30 7.86 -12.09
CA ARG A 75 -15.28 8.61 -11.35
C ARG A 75 -15.44 8.49 -9.83
N GLU A 76 -16.69 8.54 -9.35
CA GLU A 76 -17.02 8.44 -7.92
C GLU A 76 -16.66 7.07 -7.34
N ASP A 77 -17.04 5.98 -8.03
CA ASP A 77 -16.74 4.61 -7.61
C ASP A 77 -15.24 4.34 -7.60
N MET A 78 -14.52 4.79 -8.64
CA MET A 78 -13.07 4.69 -8.75
C MET A 78 -12.38 5.34 -7.55
N TRP A 79 -12.75 6.58 -7.21
CA TRP A 79 -12.16 7.29 -6.08
C TRP A 79 -12.56 6.69 -4.74
N LYS A 80 -13.79 6.20 -4.60
CA LYS A 80 -14.25 5.50 -3.40
C LYS A 80 -13.37 4.29 -3.11
N ILE A 81 -13.20 3.38 -4.08
CA ILE A 81 -12.36 2.19 -3.94
C ILE A 81 -10.91 2.59 -3.65
N THR A 82 -10.37 3.54 -4.40
CA THR A 82 -8.99 4.01 -4.23
C THR A 82 -8.77 4.55 -2.81
N SER A 83 -9.69 5.37 -2.30
CA SER A 83 -9.60 5.94 -0.95
C SER A 83 -9.66 4.87 0.15
N GLN A 84 -10.52 3.85 -0.01
CA GLN A 84 -10.66 2.76 0.95
C GLN A 84 -9.36 1.94 1.05
N VAL A 85 -8.80 1.54 -0.09
CA VAL A 85 -7.52 0.79 -0.13
C VAL A 85 -6.39 1.61 0.49
N TRP A 86 -6.30 2.91 0.19
CA TRP A 86 -5.28 3.78 0.80
C TRP A 86 -5.42 3.87 2.32
N ILE A 87 -6.64 4.03 2.83
CA ILE A 87 -6.91 4.09 4.28
C ILE A 87 -6.52 2.75 4.93
N GLU A 88 -6.87 1.62 4.34
CA GLU A 88 -6.50 0.30 4.84
C GLU A 88 -4.97 0.11 4.87
N MET A 89 -4.26 0.50 3.80
CA MET A 89 -2.81 0.43 3.74
C MET A 89 -2.14 1.33 4.79
N LEU A 90 -2.66 2.54 5.00
CA LEU A 90 -2.16 3.48 6.02
C LEU A 90 -2.40 2.94 7.44
N ALA A 91 -3.60 2.42 7.71
CA ALA A 91 -3.95 1.82 8.99
C ALA A 91 -3.09 0.59 9.28
N TYR A 92 -2.88 -0.26 8.28
CA TYR A 92 -1.99 -1.42 8.37
C TYR A 92 -0.55 -0.98 8.68
N ALA A 93 -0.01 -0.02 7.93
CA ALA A 93 1.34 0.49 8.13
C ALA A 93 1.52 1.11 9.52
N ALA A 94 0.53 1.91 9.96
CA ALA A 94 0.54 2.57 11.26
C ALA A 94 0.54 1.56 12.43
N THR A 95 -0.30 0.52 12.36
CA THR A 95 -0.42 -0.53 13.40
C THR A 95 0.77 -1.48 13.45
N HIS A 96 1.40 -1.77 12.30
CA HIS A 96 2.50 -2.72 12.20
C HIS A 96 3.89 -2.08 12.36
N CYS A 97 3.97 -0.76 12.50
CA CYS A 97 5.16 -0.10 13.00
C CYS A 97 5.22 -0.23 14.53
N ARG A 98 6.28 -0.87 15.06
CA ARG A 98 6.46 -1.03 16.52
C ARG A 98 6.40 0.35 17.21
N GLY A 99 5.65 0.46 18.32
CA GLY A 99 5.46 1.72 19.07
C GLY A 99 6.76 2.48 19.40
N PHE A 100 7.86 1.75 19.65
CA PHE A 100 9.20 2.33 19.83
C PHE A 100 9.68 3.20 18.66
N HIS A 101 9.36 2.82 17.41
CA HIS A 101 9.72 3.63 16.24
C HIS A 101 8.86 4.89 16.11
N HIS A 102 7.59 4.82 16.52
CA HIS A 102 6.72 6.00 16.58
C HIS A 102 7.20 6.97 17.66
N GLU A 103 7.57 6.48 18.85
CA GLU A 103 8.13 7.27 19.94
C GLU A 103 9.44 7.99 19.54
N GLN A 104 10.34 7.30 18.84
CA GLN A 104 11.59 7.87 18.37
C GLN A 104 11.39 8.99 17.34
N GLN A 105 10.32 8.93 16.54
CA GLN A 105 9.98 9.97 15.55
C GLN A 105 9.24 11.17 16.16
N LEU A 106 8.50 10.99 17.26
CA LEU A 106 7.83 12.11 17.95
C LEU A 106 8.82 13.20 18.38
N ARG A 107 10.03 12.83 18.83
CA ARG A 107 11.09 13.78 19.21
C ARG A 107 11.66 14.58 18.02
N LYS A 108 11.36 14.17 16.78
CA LYS A 108 11.82 14.80 15.53
C LYS A 108 10.70 15.51 14.76
N GLY A 109 9.54 15.73 15.39
CA GLY A 109 8.37 16.35 14.77
C GLY A 109 7.29 15.37 14.28
N GLY A 110 7.52 14.05 14.41
CA GLY A 110 6.57 13.00 14.06
C GLY A 110 6.50 12.72 12.55
N GLU A 111 6.52 11.44 12.16
CA GLU A 111 6.21 11.07 10.77
C GLU A 111 4.68 11.08 10.54
N PHE A 112 4.25 11.17 9.28
CA PHE A 112 2.81 11.10 8.94
C PHE A 112 2.13 9.84 9.53
N LEU A 113 2.81 8.69 9.47
CA LEU A 113 2.29 7.44 10.05
C LEU A 113 2.14 7.49 11.57
N THR A 114 2.95 8.29 12.27
CA THR A 114 2.80 8.50 13.72
C THR A 114 1.51 9.25 14.03
N HIS A 115 1.15 10.24 13.21
CA HIS A 115 -0.11 10.97 13.35
C HIS A 115 -1.32 10.07 13.06
N VAL A 116 -1.24 9.23 12.02
CA VAL A 116 -2.27 8.23 11.71
C VAL A 116 -2.43 7.25 12.88
N TRP A 117 -1.33 6.74 13.43
CA TRP A 117 -1.36 5.85 14.59
C TRP A 117 -1.97 6.51 15.83
N LEU A 118 -1.62 7.76 16.13
CA LEU A 118 -2.22 8.52 17.24
C LEU A 118 -3.73 8.74 17.04
N LEU A 119 -4.16 9.06 15.82
CA LEU A 119 -5.58 9.22 15.48
C LEU A 119 -6.33 7.90 15.69
N MET A 120 -5.77 6.78 15.21
CA MET A 120 -6.35 5.46 15.42
C MET A 120 -6.43 5.09 16.91
N ALA A 121 -5.40 5.42 17.70
CA ALA A 121 -5.41 5.21 19.15
C ALA A 121 -6.47 6.06 19.85
N HIS A 122 -6.62 7.33 19.46
CA HIS A 122 -7.66 8.21 19.99
C HIS A 122 -9.06 7.66 19.67
N LEU A 123 -9.27 7.11 18.47
CA LEU A 123 -10.54 6.52 18.06
C LEU A 123 -10.76 5.11 18.63
N GLY A 124 -9.81 4.55 19.39
CA GLY A 124 -9.90 3.21 20.00
C GLY A 124 -9.75 2.05 19.00
N ILE A 125 -9.16 2.30 17.83
CA ILE A 125 -9.05 1.34 16.71
C ILE A 125 -7.79 0.46 16.79
N THR A 126 -6.83 0.81 17.66
CA THR A 126 -5.56 0.09 17.81
C THR A 126 -5.61 -1.01 18.87
N GLU A 127 -5.28 -2.25 18.49
CA GLU A 127 -5.16 -3.38 19.43
C GLU A 127 -4.07 -3.18 20.49
N GLN A 128 -3.03 -2.39 20.18
CA GLN A 128 -1.93 -2.05 21.11
C GLN A 128 -2.37 -1.25 22.34
N PHE A 129 -3.55 -0.62 22.28
CA PHE A 129 -4.13 0.18 23.36
C PHE A 129 -5.50 -0.32 23.78
N GLN A 130 -5.80 -1.62 23.58
CA GLN A 130 -6.87 -2.21 24.36
C GLN A 130 -6.49 -2.05 25.84
N VAL A 131 -7.04 -1.00 26.45
CA VAL A 131 -7.15 -0.87 27.89
C VAL A 131 -7.97 -2.08 28.28
N TYR A 132 -7.28 -3.18 28.63
CA TYR A 132 -7.91 -4.20 29.44
C TYR A 132 -8.53 -3.45 30.61
N GLN A 133 -9.87 -3.40 30.65
CA GLN A 133 -10.57 -2.96 31.84
C GLN A 133 -10.09 -3.86 32.98
N GLY A 134 -9.12 -3.36 33.74
CA GLY A 134 -8.61 -4.10 34.88
C GLY A 134 -7.12 -3.94 35.10
N HIS A 135 -6.65 -2.72 35.40
CA HIS A 135 -5.68 -2.52 36.49
C HIS A 135 -5.92 -1.15 37.13
N ALA A 136 -6.56 -1.19 38.30
CA ALA A 136 -6.58 -0.21 39.37
C ALA A 136 -6.54 1.29 38.98
N ARG A 137 -7.72 1.89 38.79
CA ARG A 137 -7.90 3.29 39.22
C ARG A 137 -7.78 3.30 40.73
N ALA A 138 -6.63 3.74 41.26
CA ALA A 138 -6.50 4.06 42.67
C ALA A 138 -7.63 5.05 43.02
N ARG A 139 -8.60 4.59 43.81
CA ARG A 139 -9.59 5.48 44.42
C ARG A 139 -8.84 6.33 45.43
N LEU A 140 -8.69 7.62 45.14
CA LEU A 140 -8.35 8.61 46.16
C LEU A 140 -9.56 8.70 47.09
N ASN A 141 -9.52 7.95 48.20
CA ASN A 141 -10.34 8.28 49.34
C ASN A 141 -9.73 9.54 49.96
N VAL A 142 -10.42 10.66 49.80
CA VAL A 142 -10.19 11.84 50.63
C VAL A 142 -10.89 11.57 51.96
N SER A 143 -10.11 11.61 53.03
CA SER A 143 -10.50 11.45 54.44
C SER A 143 -11.55 12.47 54.86
#